data_AF-A0A9X3KJD2-F1
#
_entry.id   AF-A0A9X3KJD2-F1
#
_cell.length_a   1.000
_cell.length_b   1.000
_cell.length_c   1.000
_cell.angle_alpha   90.00
_cell.angle_beta   90.00
_cell.angle_gamma   90.00
#
_symmetry.space_group_name_H-M   'P 1'
#
loop_
_entity.id
_entity.type
_entity.pdbx_description
1 polymer ?
#
loop_
_entity_poly.entity_id
_entity_poly.type
_entity_poly.pdbx_seq_one_letter_code
_entity_poly.pdbx_strand_id
1 'polypeptide(L)'
;MRTGTFAVGTNNQYFTNLDFVNGMLRDQSMYTWYPLLLTFQDERFTLEQCCALVHRFDYAYSNYLRYSGLQEMGAFAEAITKYLPTAGSRDEAVEAVKAFLGYLNRLAAWSFHYFPWSIGKPGPCRCQR
;
A
#
# COMPACT_ATOMS: atom_id res chain seq x y z
N MET A 1 -9.18 12.53 -1.51
CA MET A 1 -9.89 11.34 -2.02
C MET A 1 -11.31 11.21 -1.50
N ARG A 2 -11.54 10.96 -0.19
CA ARG A 2 -12.90 10.69 0.35
C ARG A 2 -13.96 11.76 0.01
N THR A 3 -13.55 13.02 0.00
CA THR A 3 -14.42 14.18 -0.24
C THR A 3 -14.61 14.51 -1.73
N GLY A 4 -14.09 13.69 -2.65
CA GLY A 4 -14.17 13.95 -4.09
C GLY A 4 -13.26 15.08 -4.59
N THR A 5 -12.48 15.72 -3.71
CA THR A 5 -11.54 16.80 -4.08
C THR A 5 -10.39 16.33 -4.98
N PHE A 6 -10.15 15.02 -5.05
CA PHE A 6 -9.20 14.40 -5.95
C PHE A 6 -9.97 13.36 -6.77
N ALA A 7 -10.38 13.74 -7.98
CA ALA A 7 -11.27 12.96 -8.83
C ALA A 7 -10.47 12.29 -9.96
N VAL A 8 -9.96 11.11 -9.64
CA VAL A 8 -9.45 10.17 -10.64
C VAL A 8 -10.47 9.05 -10.72
N GLY A 9 -11.07 8.82 -11.89
CA GLY A 9 -12.11 7.82 -12.06
C GLY A 9 -12.96 8.06 -13.31
N THR A 10 -13.38 6.97 -13.94
CA THR A 10 -14.17 7.00 -15.17
C THR A 10 -15.57 7.56 -14.89
N ASN A 11 -16.16 8.28 -15.84
CA ASN A 11 -17.50 8.87 -15.74
C ASN A 11 -17.66 9.93 -14.62
N ASN A 12 -16.61 10.73 -14.38
CA ASN A 12 -16.63 11.84 -13.40
C ASN A 12 -17.06 11.42 -11.98
N GLN A 13 -16.79 10.17 -11.60
CA GLN A 13 -17.00 9.67 -10.23
C GLN A 13 -15.66 9.24 -9.61
N TYR A 14 -15.60 9.21 -8.28
CA TYR A 14 -14.39 8.88 -7.52
C TYR A 14 -14.53 7.58 -6.70
N PHE A 15 -15.69 6.93 -6.75
CA PHE A 15 -15.99 5.73 -5.97
C PHE A 15 -15.10 4.56 -6.37
N THR A 16 -14.94 4.28 -7.66
CA THR A 16 -14.09 3.17 -8.11
C THR A 16 -12.65 3.37 -7.68
N ASN A 17 -12.14 4.61 -7.74
CA ASN A 17 -10.79 4.91 -7.25
C ASN A 17 -10.67 4.71 -5.74
N LEU A 18 -11.70 5.05 -4.95
CA LEU A 18 -11.76 4.74 -3.53
C LEU A 18 -11.70 3.23 -3.26
N ASP A 19 -12.42 2.43 -4.05
CA ASP A 19 -12.42 0.97 -3.96
C ASP A 19 -11.05 0.35 -4.29
N PHE A 20 -10.45 0.78 -5.41
CA PHE A 20 -9.10 0.37 -5.78
C PHE A 20 -8.06 0.77 -4.75
N VAL A 21 -8.08 2.02 -4.28
CA VAL A 21 -7.15 2.51 -3.26
C VAL A 21 -7.28 1.68 -1.99
N ASN A 22 -8.50 1.37 -1.54
CA ASN A 22 -8.73 0.58 -0.34
C ASN A 22 -8.21 -0.86 -0.46
N GLY A 23 -8.49 -1.54 -1.58
CA GLY A 23 -7.98 -2.89 -1.83
C GLY A 23 -6.45 -2.92 -1.95
N MET A 24 -5.90 -2.04 -2.77
CA MET A 24 -4.47 -2.02 -3.08
C MET A 24 -3.60 -1.59 -1.90
N LEU A 25 -4.06 -0.68 -1.02
CA LEU A 25 -3.33 -0.32 0.20
C LEU A 25 -3.20 -1.49 1.18
N ARG A 26 -4.29 -2.24 1.35
CA ARG A 26 -4.29 -3.46 2.17
C ARG A 26 -3.29 -4.46 1.58
N ASP A 27 -3.35 -4.68 0.27
CA ASP A 27 -2.49 -5.68 -0.36
C ASP A 27 -1.02 -5.26 -0.37
N GLN A 28 -0.73 -3.98 -0.62
CA GLN A 28 0.62 -3.43 -0.55
C GLN A 28 1.23 -3.58 0.85
N SER A 29 0.48 -3.28 1.91
CA SER A 29 0.98 -3.43 3.28
C SER A 29 1.15 -4.90 3.68
N MET A 30 0.09 -5.70 3.56
CA MET A 30 0.02 -7.05 4.13
C MET A 30 0.64 -8.13 3.26
N TYR A 31 0.52 -8.02 1.93
CA TYR A 31 0.89 -9.08 1.00
C TYR A 31 2.10 -8.73 0.12
N THR A 32 2.52 -7.47 0.10
CA THR A 32 3.76 -7.05 -0.57
C THR A 32 4.87 -6.75 0.44
N TRP A 33 4.69 -5.72 1.28
CA TRP A 33 5.78 -5.24 2.15
C TRP A 33 6.04 -6.10 3.38
N TYR A 34 5.02 -6.76 3.94
CA TYR A 34 5.25 -7.69 5.05
C TYR A 34 6.07 -8.92 4.64
N PRO A 35 5.77 -9.63 3.52
CA PRO A 35 6.67 -10.68 3.02
C PRO A 35 8.06 -10.16 2.67
N LEU A 36 8.18 -8.97 2.07
CA LEU A 36 9.48 -8.35 1.82
C LEU A 36 10.27 -8.15 3.12
N LEU A 37 9.65 -7.65 4.19
CA LEU A 37 10.30 -7.53 5.50
C LEU A 37 10.90 -8.86 5.96
N LEU A 38 10.13 -9.96 5.85
CA LEU A 38 10.62 -11.29 6.20
C LEU A 38 11.81 -11.70 5.32
N THR A 39 11.79 -11.38 4.02
CA THR A 39 12.92 -11.60 3.11
C THR A 39 14.15 -10.79 3.50
N PHE A 40 14.00 -9.52 3.90
CA PHE A 40 15.12 -8.69 4.37
C PHE A 40 15.75 -9.24 5.66
N GLN A 41 14.96 -9.87 6.53
CA GLN A 41 15.41 -10.52 7.76
C GLN A 41 16.04 -11.90 7.54
N ASP A 42 15.83 -12.51 6.38
CA ASP A 42 16.33 -13.83 6.06
C ASP A 42 17.74 -13.75 5.44
N GLU A 43 18.72 -14.29 6.16
CA GLU A 43 20.12 -14.28 5.75
C GLU A 43 20.40 -15.05 4.46
N ARG A 44 19.48 -15.93 4.03
CA ARG A 44 19.60 -16.65 2.74
C ARG A 44 19.52 -15.72 1.53
N PHE A 45 18.95 -14.52 1.67
CA PHE A 45 18.84 -13.53 0.60
C PHE A 45 19.85 -12.42 0.78
N THR A 46 20.61 -12.08 -0.26
CA THR A 46 21.51 -10.91 -0.22
C THR A 46 20.71 -9.61 -0.23
N LEU A 47 21.28 -8.50 0.25
CA LEU A 47 20.63 -7.20 0.22
C LEU A 47 20.29 -6.77 -1.23
N GLU A 48 21.19 -7.07 -2.17
CA GLU A 48 20.96 -6.83 -3.60
C GLU A 48 19.74 -7.59 -4.14
N GLN A 49 19.59 -8.87 -3.78
CA GLN A 49 18.41 -9.67 -4.14
C GLN A 49 17.13 -9.07 -3.54
N CYS A 50 17.20 -8.63 -2.27
CA CYS A 50 16.06 -7.98 -1.61
C CYS A 50 15.64 -6.69 -2.34
N CYS A 51 16.59 -5.83 -2.70
CA CYS A 51 16.33 -4.62 -3.49
C CYS A 51 15.69 -4.92 -4.85
N ALA A 52 16.16 -5.97 -5.53
CA ALA A 52 15.57 -6.41 -6.80
C ALA A 52 14.13 -6.91 -6.64
N LEU A 53 13.79 -7.52 -5.50
CA LEU A 53 12.42 -7.94 -5.20
C LEU A 53 11.51 -6.74 -4.92
N VAL A 54 11.97 -5.75 -4.14
CA VAL A 54 11.20 -4.51 -3.90
C VAL A 54 10.78 -3.87 -5.22
N HIS A 55 11.71 -3.72 -6.16
CA HIS A 55 11.41 -3.13 -7.47
C HIS A 55 10.35 -3.92 -8.26
N ARG A 56 10.37 -5.26 -8.19
CA ARG A 56 9.43 -6.12 -8.91
C ARG A 56 8.03 -6.13 -8.31
N PHE A 57 7.92 -6.07 -6.98
CA PHE A 57 6.64 -6.23 -6.30
C PHE A 57 5.97 -4.90 -5.96
N ASP A 58 6.73 -3.87 -5.56
CA ASP A 58 6.13 -2.61 -5.09
C ASP A 58 5.78 -1.64 -6.22
N TYR A 59 6.53 -1.65 -7.32
CA TYR A 59 6.43 -0.62 -8.38
C TYR A 59 4.99 -0.43 -8.91
N ALA A 60 4.26 -1.53 -9.11
CA ALA A 60 2.88 -1.47 -9.59
C ALA A 60 1.93 -0.81 -8.57
N TYR A 61 2.08 -1.15 -7.29
CA TYR A 61 1.27 -0.58 -6.21
C TYR A 61 1.58 0.91 -6.00
N SER A 62 2.85 1.24 -5.80
CA SER A 62 3.28 2.61 -5.48
C SER A 62 2.97 3.59 -6.61
N ASN A 63 3.11 3.19 -7.87
CA ASN A 63 2.73 4.07 -8.98
C ASN A 63 1.23 4.29 -9.09
N TYR A 64 0.44 3.22 -9.00
CA TYR A 64 -1.01 3.35 -9.09
C TYR A 64 -1.56 4.17 -7.94
N LEU A 65 -1.17 3.86 -6.70
CA LEU A 65 -1.65 4.56 -5.51
C LEU A 65 -1.18 6.02 -5.47
N ARG A 66 0.02 6.33 -5.96
CA ARG A 66 0.47 7.72 -6.19
C ARG A 66 -0.44 8.44 -7.18
N TYR A 67 -0.70 7.83 -8.33
CA TYR A 67 -1.61 8.36 -9.36
C TYR A 67 -3.02 8.57 -8.81
N SER A 68 -3.51 7.64 -8.00
CA SER A 68 -4.82 7.69 -7.33
C SER A 68 -4.94 8.75 -6.25
N GLY A 69 -3.83 9.40 -5.87
CA GLY A 69 -3.77 10.59 -5.03
C GLY A 69 -3.12 10.38 -3.65
N LEU A 70 -2.26 9.37 -3.51
CA LEU A 70 -1.39 9.18 -2.34
C LEU A 70 0.03 9.62 -2.69
N GLN A 71 0.21 10.90 -3.02
CA GLN A 71 1.47 11.44 -3.50
C GLN A 71 2.59 11.29 -2.46
N GLU A 72 2.29 11.53 -1.18
CA GLU A 72 3.24 11.37 -0.09
C GLU A 72 3.70 9.91 0.08
N MET A 73 2.77 8.95 0.05
CA MET A 73 3.11 7.53 0.07
C MET A 73 4.01 7.17 -1.11
N GLY A 74 3.68 7.65 -2.32
CA GLY A 74 4.51 7.44 -3.51
C GLY A 74 5.92 8.04 -3.37
N ALA A 75 6.05 9.20 -2.74
CA ALA A 75 7.35 9.81 -2.44
C ALA A 75 8.16 8.97 -1.44
N PHE A 76 7.51 8.41 -0.42
CA PHE A 76 8.17 7.49 0.52
C PHE A 76 8.58 6.17 -0.15
N ALA A 77 7.76 5.61 -1.04
CA ALA A 77 8.12 4.43 -1.83
C ALA A 77 9.35 4.67 -2.73
N GLU A 78 9.43 5.84 -3.35
CA GLU A 78 10.61 6.25 -4.12
C GLU A 78 11.84 6.45 -3.22
N ALA A 79 11.67 7.10 -2.07
CA ALA A 79 12.75 7.36 -1.12
C ALA A 79 13.34 6.06 -0.57
N ILE A 80 12.50 5.10 -0.15
CA ILE A 80 13.00 3.82 0.37
C ILE A 80 13.70 3.02 -0.73
N THR A 81 13.18 3.00 -1.95
CA THR A 81 13.82 2.30 -3.07
C THR A 81 15.21 2.86 -3.41
N LYS A 82 15.41 4.18 -3.27
CA LYS A 82 16.72 4.82 -3.45
C LYS A 82 17.66 4.58 -2.26
N TYR A 83 17.12 4.50 -1.05
CA TYR A 83 17.91 4.30 0.17
C TYR A 83 18.44 2.87 0.31
N LEU A 84 17.62 1.85 0.04
CA LEU A 84 17.97 0.45 0.34
C LEU A 84 19.30 -0.04 -0.28
N PRO A 85 19.67 0.31 -1.53
CA PRO A 85 20.98 -0.06 -2.11
C PRO A 85 22.18 0.62 -1.43
N THR A 86 21.93 1.69 -0.67
CA THR A 86 22.96 2.50 0.02
C THR A 86 23.02 2.24 1.53
N ALA A 87 22.17 1.35 2.05
CA ALA A 87 22.17 1.00 3.47
C ALA A 87 23.53 0.41 3.89
N GLY A 88 24.08 0.87 5.02
CA GLY A 88 25.39 0.44 5.50
C GLY A 88 25.38 -0.99 6.06
N SER A 89 24.20 -1.50 6.41
CA SER A 89 24.02 -2.85 6.92
C SER A 89 22.61 -3.40 6.61
N ARG A 90 22.45 -4.72 6.78
CA ARG A 90 21.13 -5.36 6.71
C ARG A 90 20.18 -4.83 7.78
N ASP A 91 20.67 -4.60 8.99
CA ASP A 91 19.85 -4.11 10.10
C ASP A 91 19.29 -2.72 9.79
N GLU A 92 20.10 -1.82 9.22
CA GLU A 92 19.63 -0.53 8.73
C GLU A 92 18.55 -0.66 7.65
N ALA A 93 18.74 -1.57 6.69
CA ALA A 93 17.74 -1.83 5.67
C ALA A 93 16.42 -2.37 6.26
N VAL A 94 16.51 -3.30 7.22
CA VAL A 94 15.35 -3.87 7.92
C VAL A 94 14.59 -2.78 8.69
N GLU A 95 15.26 -1.87 9.38
CA GLU A 95 14.61 -0.77 10.10
C GLU A 95 13.92 0.22 9.15
N ALA A 96 14.53 0.53 8.00
CA ALA A 96 13.89 1.34 6.98
C ALA A 96 12.63 0.67 6.41
N VAL A 97 12.69 -0.64 6.13
CA VAL A 97 11.53 -1.43 5.67
C VAL A 97 10.43 -1.45 6.74
N LYS A 98 10.76 -1.65 8.01
CA LYS A 98 9.79 -1.60 9.13
C LYS A 98 9.12 -0.24 9.22
N ALA A 99 9.88 0.85 9.11
CA ALA A 99 9.34 2.20 9.19
C ALA A 99 8.33 2.47 8.06
N PHE A 100 8.67 2.09 6.82
CA PHE A 100 7.77 2.25 5.68
C PHE A 100 6.53 1.34 5.79
N LEU A 101 6.71 0.08 6.18
CA LEU A 101 5.60 -0.84 6.42
C LEU A 101 4.67 -0.34 7.53
N GLY A 102 5.23 0.23 8.61
CA GLY A 102 4.45 0.86 9.68
C GLY A 102 3.60 2.03 9.19
N TYR A 103 4.15 2.85 8.30
CA TYR A 103 3.39 3.90 7.62
C TYR A 103 2.25 3.33 6.76
N LEU A 104 2.54 2.32 5.93
CA LEU A 104 1.54 1.66 5.08
C LEU A 104 0.40 1.03 5.88
N ASN A 105 0.72 0.34 6.98
CA ASN A 105 -0.29 -0.25 7.89
C ASN A 105 -1.21 0.82 8.48
N ARG A 106 -0.66 1.97 8.90
CA ARG A 106 -1.45 3.09 9.40
C ARG A 106 -2.35 3.67 8.30
N LEU A 107 -1.84 3.79 7.08
CA LEU A 107 -2.62 4.28 5.95
C LEU A 107 -3.75 3.30 5.55
N ALA A 108 -3.49 2.00 5.58
CA ALA A 108 -4.49 0.95 5.38
C ALA A 108 -5.58 1.00 6.45
N ALA A 109 -5.23 1.23 7.73
CA ALA A 109 -6.19 1.41 8.81
C ALA A 109 -7.09 2.64 8.58
N TRP A 110 -6.53 3.77 8.14
CA TRP A 110 -7.30 4.95 7.78
C TRP A 110 -8.21 4.71 6.58
N SER A 111 -7.70 4.02 5.56
CA SER A 111 -8.49 3.63 4.38
C SER A 111 -9.70 2.81 4.81
N PHE A 112 -9.48 1.78 5.63
CA PHE A 112 -10.56 0.93 6.15
C PHE A 112 -11.57 1.74 6.97
N HIS A 113 -11.11 2.65 7.83
CA HIS A 113 -12.01 3.47 8.67
C HIS A 113 -12.91 4.39 7.84
N TYR A 114 -12.36 5.02 6.80
CA TYR A 114 -13.06 6.02 6.01
C TYR A 114 -13.80 5.47 4.78
N PHE A 115 -13.58 4.21 4.44
CA PHE A 115 -14.27 3.57 3.33
C PHE A 115 -15.79 3.54 3.57
N PRO A 116 -16.62 3.88 2.58
CA PRO A 116 -18.07 3.99 2.77
C PRO A 116 -18.78 2.62 2.78
N TRP A 117 -18.53 1.79 3.80
CA TRP A 117 -19.05 0.42 3.91
C TRP A 117 -20.58 0.28 3.81
N SER A 118 -21.32 1.37 4.06
CA SER A 118 -22.79 1.35 4.02
C SER A 118 -23.40 1.28 2.61
N ILE A 119 -22.59 1.36 1.55
CA ILE A 119 -23.03 1.19 0.14
C ILE A 119 -23.61 -0.21 -0.16
N GLY A 120 -23.32 -1.19 0.69
CA GLY A 120 -23.76 -2.58 0.54
C GLY A 120 -24.83 -3.00 1.53
N LYS A 121 -25.62 -2.08 2.11
CA LYS A 121 -26.79 -2.46 2.94
C LYS A 121 -27.97 -2.82 2.03
N PRO A 122 -28.26 -4.11 1.74
CA PRO A 122 -29.61 -4.47 1.35
C PRO A 122 -30.53 -4.16 2.53
N GLY A 123 -31.81 -3.88 2.27
CA GLY A 123 -32.82 -3.95 3.31
C GLY A 123 -32.71 -5.28 4.08
N PRO A 124 -33.23 -5.36 5.32
CA PRO A 124 -33.01 -6.52 6.19
C PRO A 124 -33.25 -7.82 5.44
N CYS A 125 -32.34 -8.81 5.61
CA CYS A 125 -32.49 -10.16 5.07
C CYS A 125 -33.90 -10.66 5.40
N ARG A 126 -34.82 -10.56 4.44
CA ARG A 126 -36.15 -11.14 4.59
C ARG A 126 -35.94 -12.64 4.47
N CYS A 127 -35.94 -13.34 5.60
CA CYS A 127 -36.25 -14.75 5.61
C CYS A 127 -37.61 -14.88 4.90
N GLN A 128 -37.61 -15.40 3.67
CA GLN A 128 -38.84 -15.82 3.02
C GLN A 128 -39.46 -16.86 3.95
N ARG A 129 -40.59 -16.50 4.56
CA ARG A 129 -41.47 -17.44 5.27
C ARG A 129 -42.37 -18.10 4.24
#